data_AF-A0AAU4SGP2-F1
#
_entry.id   AF-A0AAU4SGP2-F1
#
_cell.length_a   1.000
_cell.length_b   1.000
_cell.length_c   1.000
_cell.angle_alpha   90.00
_cell.angle_beta   90.00
_cell.angle_gamma   90.00
#
_symmetry.space_group_name_H-M   'P 1'
#
loop_
_entity.id
_entity.type
_entity.pdbx_description
1 polymer ?
#
loop_
_entity_poly.entity_id
_entity_poly.type
_entity_poly.pdbx_seq_one_letter_code
_entity_poly.pdbx_strand_id
1 'polypeptide(L)'
;MRIRTATAAIAAILTVTVAGCSSDKGSDSKADTTKSTAPETSSAADNSAAAKNAGMPPEPTGAERDAVLAAIMDVNANLTHDEDKAINAARNQCAALDGGATNPDHSAAQRFSYNGVTLTDDDGSHINVGLRKTLCPES
;
A
#
# COMPACT_ATOMS: atom_id res chain seq x y z
N MET A 1 -36.05 -39.48 -0.63
CA MET A 1 -35.03 -40.34 -1.29
C MET A 1 -33.67 -39.83 -0.86
N ARG A 2 -32.89 -40.67 -0.17
CA ARG A 2 -31.59 -40.32 0.43
C ARG A 2 -30.51 -40.52 -0.64
N ILE A 3 -29.66 -39.53 -0.87
CA ILE A 3 -28.46 -39.71 -1.69
C ILE A 3 -27.25 -39.60 -0.75
N ARG A 4 -26.59 -40.74 -0.57
CA ARG A 4 -25.31 -40.92 0.13
C ARG A 4 -24.24 -41.10 -0.94
N THR A 5 -23.09 -40.44 -0.80
CA THR A 5 -21.71 -40.86 -1.23
C THR A 5 -20.80 -39.64 -1.02
N ALA A 6 -19.90 -39.60 -0.03
CA ALA A 6 -18.64 -40.34 0.15
C ALA A 6 -17.43 -39.41 -0.13
N THR A 7 -16.85 -38.93 0.98
CA THR A 7 -15.46 -38.53 1.28
C THR A 7 -14.40 -38.57 0.16
N ALA A 8 -13.66 -37.45 0.03
CA ALA A 8 -12.21 -37.47 -0.19
C ALA A 8 -11.57 -36.35 0.66
N ALA A 9 -10.88 -36.76 1.73
CA ALA A 9 -10.03 -35.91 2.53
C ALA A 9 -8.65 -35.81 1.86
N ILE A 10 -8.12 -34.60 1.68
CA ILE A 10 -6.71 -34.38 1.38
C ILE A 10 -6.15 -33.50 2.50
N ALA A 11 -5.19 -34.07 3.21
CA ALA A 11 -4.54 -33.51 4.37
C ALA A 11 -3.34 -32.63 3.99
N ALA A 12 -3.19 -31.53 4.76
CA ALA A 12 -1.98 -30.83 5.24
C ALA A 12 -0.85 -30.49 4.23
N ILE A 13 -0.22 -29.32 4.31
CA ILE A 13 0.81 -29.02 5.33
C ILE A 13 0.98 -27.49 5.45
N LEU A 14 0.92 -26.99 6.70
CA LEU A 14 1.34 -25.66 7.12
C LEU A 14 2.82 -25.72 7.50
N THR A 15 3.69 -24.96 6.84
CA THR A 15 5.06 -24.69 7.31
C THR A 15 5.17 -23.23 7.74
N VAL A 16 4.95 -22.99 9.03
CA VAL A 16 5.39 -21.78 9.73
C VAL A 16 6.83 -22.03 10.19
N THR A 17 7.76 -21.19 9.77
CA THR A 17 9.11 -21.12 10.38
C THR A 17 9.36 -19.69 10.86
N VAL A 18 9.17 -19.49 12.17
CA VAL A 18 9.66 -18.32 12.91
C VAL A 18 10.48 -18.84 14.09
N ALA A 19 11.78 -18.56 14.08
CA ALA A 19 12.73 -18.43 15.19
C ALA A 19 14.15 -18.49 14.57
N GLY A 20 15.11 -17.64 14.90
CA GLY A 20 15.18 -16.66 15.96
C GLY A 20 16.49 -15.86 15.85
N CYS A 21 16.53 -14.81 16.66
CA CYS A 21 17.60 -13.87 16.94
C CYS A 21 19.02 -14.46 16.95
N SER A 22 19.97 -13.78 16.31
CA SER A 22 21.38 -13.85 16.69
C SER A 22 21.91 -12.43 16.83
N SER A 23 21.92 -11.96 18.07
CA SER A 23 22.68 -10.77 18.46
C SER A 23 24.16 -11.10 18.64
N ASP A 24 24.96 -10.08 18.34
CA ASP A 24 26.26 -9.73 18.91
C ASP A 24 27.56 -10.41 18.42
N LYS A 25 28.33 -9.63 17.65
CA LYS A 25 29.79 -9.56 17.77
C LYS A 25 30.21 -8.10 17.83
N GLY A 26 30.65 -7.71 19.02
CA GLY A 26 31.04 -6.36 19.37
C GLY A 26 32.19 -5.80 18.54
N SER A 27 32.23 -4.48 18.50
CA SER A 27 33.46 -3.72 18.34
C SER A 27 33.45 -2.64 19.41
N ASP A 28 34.36 -2.84 20.36
CA ASP A 28 34.80 -1.88 21.37
C ASP A 28 35.16 -0.55 20.70
N SER A 29 34.59 0.56 21.18
CA SER A 29 35.21 1.88 21.10
C SER A 29 34.66 2.78 22.21
N LYS A 30 35.57 3.10 23.13
CA LYS A 30 35.43 4.01 24.27
C LYS A 30 35.02 5.44 23.86
N ALA A 31 34.29 6.06 24.80
CA ALA A 31 34.23 7.49 25.17
C ALA A 31 33.82 8.47 24.04
N ASP A 32 32.99 9.50 24.25
CA ASP A 32 33.08 10.47 25.34
C ASP A 32 31.77 11.24 25.48
N THR A 33 31.63 11.91 26.62
CA THR A 33 30.57 12.86 26.96
C THR A 33 30.47 13.98 25.92
N THR A 34 29.26 14.42 25.54
CA THR A 34 28.84 15.85 25.59
C THR A 34 27.37 16.03 25.17
N LYS A 35 26.62 16.61 26.10
CA LYS A 35 25.31 17.23 25.94
C LYS A 35 25.36 18.36 24.91
N SER A 36 24.50 18.34 23.89
CA SER A 36 24.13 19.57 23.18
C SER A 36 22.70 19.50 22.64
N THR A 37 21.99 20.61 22.83
CA THR A 37 20.55 20.81 22.66
C THR A 37 20.23 21.36 21.26
N ALA A 38 19.15 20.81 20.66
CA ALA A 38 18.30 21.35 19.59
C ALA A 38 18.83 21.40 18.13
N PRO A 39 17.94 21.50 17.10
CA PRO A 39 16.49 21.26 17.06
C PRO A 39 16.10 20.08 16.13
N GLU A 40 14.89 19.55 16.30
CA GLU A 40 14.28 18.58 15.39
C GLU A 40 13.99 19.21 14.02
N THR A 41 14.91 19.06 13.08
CA THR A 41 14.61 19.20 11.66
C THR A 41 13.92 17.93 11.18
N SER A 42 12.61 18.05 11.04
CA SER A 42 11.69 17.20 10.30
C SER A 42 12.37 16.39 9.17
N SER A 43 12.63 15.10 9.40
CA SER A 43 13.11 14.15 8.39
C SER A 43 11.93 13.68 7.53
N ALA A 44 11.32 14.60 6.79
CA ALA A 44 10.44 14.26 5.66
C ALA A 44 11.23 13.86 4.40
N ALA A 45 12.55 14.13 4.38
CA ALA A 45 13.40 13.94 3.21
C ALA A 45 13.85 12.48 2.97
N ASP A 46 14.02 11.67 4.02
CA ASP A 46 14.59 10.32 3.88
C ASP A 46 13.62 9.27 3.32
N ASN A 47 12.30 9.42 3.53
CA ASN A 47 11.31 8.49 3.00
C ASN A 47 11.11 8.60 1.48
N SER A 48 11.50 9.73 0.88
CA SER A 48 11.35 9.98 -0.56
C SER A 48 12.37 9.20 -1.41
N ALA A 49 13.55 8.88 -0.86
CA ALA A 49 14.59 8.15 -1.58
C ALA A 49 14.32 6.65 -1.67
N ALA A 50 13.72 6.05 -0.63
CA ALA A 50 13.33 4.64 -0.64
C ALA A 50 12.15 4.38 -1.60
N ALA A 51 11.16 5.30 -1.66
CA ALA A 51 10.00 5.17 -2.56
C ALA A 51 10.38 5.16 -4.05
N LYS A 52 11.38 5.97 -4.45
CA LYS A 52 11.88 6.01 -5.84
C LYS A 52 12.51 4.69 -6.30
N ASN A 53 13.05 3.88 -5.38
CA ASN A 53 13.68 2.60 -5.72
C ASN A 53 12.66 1.44 -5.84
N ALA A 54 11.41 1.64 -5.41
CA ALA A 54 10.35 0.63 -5.44
C ALA A 54 9.33 0.83 -6.58
N GLY A 55 9.55 1.80 -7.48
CA GLY A 55 8.58 2.15 -8.54
C GLY A 55 7.30 2.78 -8.02
N MET A 56 7.31 3.32 -6.80
CA MET A 56 6.13 3.91 -6.17
C MET A 56 6.17 5.43 -6.31
N PRO A 57 5.09 6.08 -6.78
CA PRO A 57 5.06 7.54 -6.91
C PRO A 57 5.30 8.22 -5.55
N PRO A 58 5.86 9.44 -5.54
CA PRO A 58 5.97 10.23 -4.31
C PRO A 58 4.58 10.45 -3.70
N GLU A 59 4.54 10.78 -2.41
CA GLU A 59 3.27 11.09 -1.78
C GLU A 59 2.73 12.43 -2.31
N PRO A 60 1.49 12.46 -2.85
CA PRO A 60 0.92 13.70 -3.37
C PRO A 60 0.61 14.66 -2.23
N THR A 61 0.77 15.96 -2.48
CA THR A 61 0.49 17.03 -1.51
C THR A 61 -0.30 18.17 -2.16
N GLY A 62 -0.97 18.99 -1.33
CA GLY A 62 -1.76 20.13 -1.80
C GLY A 62 -2.77 19.75 -2.89
N ALA A 63 -2.78 20.51 -3.99
CA ALA A 63 -3.74 20.33 -5.08
C ALA A 63 -3.70 18.95 -5.75
N GLU A 64 -2.52 18.29 -5.78
CA GLU A 64 -2.41 16.95 -6.32
C GLU A 64 -3.11 15.92 -5.43
N ARG A 65 -2.93 16.06 -4.10
CA ARG A 65 -3.63 15.22 -3.11
C ARG A 65 -5.14 15.37 -3.24
N ASP A 66 -5.61 16.61 -3.36
CA ASP A 66 -7.02 16.92 -3.53
C ASP A 66 -7.59 16.31 -4.82
N ALA A 67 -6.84 16.35 -5.92
CA ALA A 67 -7.24 15.76 -7.18
C ALA A 67 -7.35 14.23 -7.10
N VAL A 68 -6.42 13.57 -6.40
CA VAL A 68 -6.47 12.12 -6.17
C VAL A 68 -7.67 11.74 -5.30
N LEU A 69 -7.89 12.46 -4.21
CA LEU A 69 -9.04 12.23 -3.35
C LEU A 69 -10.35 12.46 -4.10
N ALA A 70 -10.45 13.51 -4.91
CA ALA A 70 -11.63 13.77 -5.74
C ALA A 70 -11.90 12.62 -6.72
N ALA A 71 -10.87 12.11 -7.39
CA ALA A 71 -11.00 10.97 -8.31
C ALA A 71 -11.49 9.69 -7.62
N ILE A 72 -11.03 9.43 -6.39
CA ILE A 72 -11.48 8.29 -5.58
C ILE A 72 -12.92 8.49 -5.10
N MET A 73 -13.24 9.71 -4.67
CA MET A 73 -14.56 10.08 -4.14
C MET A 73 -15.65 9.99 -5.21
N ASP A 74 -15.31 10.25 -6.48
CA ASP A 74 -16.20 10.12 -7.65
C ASP A 74 -16.70 8.69 -7.85
N VAL A 75 -15.90 7.69 -7.45
CA VAL A 75 -16.29 6.27 -7.48
C VAL A 75 -17.09 5.93 -6.23
N ASN A 76 -16.55 6.25 -5.06
CA ASN A 76 -17.26 6.04 -3.81
C ASN A 76 -16.77 6.99 -2.72
N ALA A 77 -17.67 7.87 -2.27
CA ALA A 77 -17.34 8.90 -1.27
C ALA A 77 -16.92 8.34 0.10
N ASN A 78 -17.28 7.09 0.44
CA ASN A 78 -16.87 6.49 1.71
C ASN A 78 -15.39 6.11 1.74
N LEU A 79 -14.72 6.04 0.58
CA LEU A 79 -13.30 5.71 0.48
C LEU A 79 -12.42 6.83 1.02
N THR A 80 -12.85 8.09 0.95
CA THR A 80 -12.09 9.26 1.40
C THR A 80 -12.32 9.61 2.86
N HIS A 81 -13.12 8.84 3.61
CA HIS A 81 -13.28 9.04 5.06
C HIS A 81 -11.95 8.84 5.82
N ASP A 82 -11.04 8.06 5.24
CA ASP A 82 -9.65 7.93 5.67
C ASP A 82 -8.76 8.34 4.48
N GLU A 83 -8.51 9.65 4.37
CA GLU A 83 -7.78 10.23 3.24
C GLU A 83 -6.36 9.67 3.11
N ASP A 84 -5.64 9.49 4.21
CA ASP A 84 -4.27 8.96 4.19
C ASP A 84 -4.25 7.52 3.67
N LYS A 85 -5.22 6.71 4.09
CA LYS A 85 -5.39 5.35 3.55
C LYS A 85 -5.75 5.37 2.07
N ALA A 86 -6.62 6.28 1.64
CA ALA A 86 -7.00 6.43 0.23
C ALA A 86 -5.77 6.82 -0.62
N ILE A 87 -4.95 7.76 -0.16
CA ILE A 87 -3.70 8.16 -0.82
C ILE A 87 -2.70 7.00 -0.86
N ASN A 88 -2.51 6.26 0.24
CA ASN A 88 -1.62 5.12 0.25
C ASN A 88 -2.09 4.00 -0.70
N ALA A 89 -3.41 3.72 -0.72
CA ALA A 89 -3.99 2.77 -1.67
C ALA A 89 -3.76 3.22 -3.12
N ALA A 90 -3.95 4.50 -3.42
CA ALA A 90 -3.71 5.08 -4.73
C ALA A 90 -2.25 4.94 -5.19
N ARG A 91 -1.29 5.30 -4.33
CA ARG A 91 0.15 5.18 -4.64
C ARG A 91 0.55 3.74 -4.91
N ASN A 92 0.04 2.81 -4.11
CA ASN A 92 0.30 1.39 -4.31
C ASN A 92 -0.34 0.85 -5.60
N GLN A 93 -1.54 1.32 -5.94
CA GLN A 93 -2.21 0.92 -7.17
C GLN A 93 -1.46 1.45 -8.39
N CYS A 94 -0.97 2.69 -8.35
CA CYS A 94 -0.11 3.24 -9.38
C CYS A 94 1.16 2.42 -9.59
N ALA A 95 1.84 2.02 -8.51
CA ALA A 95 3.00 1.12 -8.63
C ALA A 95 2.65 -0.22 -9.30
N ALA A 96 1.45 -0.75 -9.06
CA ALA A 96 0.98 -1.98 -9.70
C ALA A 96 0.65 -1.77 -11.19
N LEU A 97 0.06 -0.63 -11.55
CA LEU A 97 -0.22 -0.25 -12.92
C LEU A 97 1.08 -0.10 -13.74
N ASP A 98 2.06 0.62 -13.20
CA ASP A 98 3.37 0.81 -13.83
C ASP A 98 4.20 -0.48 -13.87
N GLY A 99 3.99 -1.37 -12.89
CA GLY A 99 4.61 -2.69 -12.83
C GLY A 99 3.98 -3.76 -13.73
N GLY A 100 2.94 -3.43 -14.51
CA GLY A 100 2.29 -4.37 -15.43
C GLY A 100 1.45 -5.44 -14.74
N ALA A 101 0.68 -5.06 -13.71
CA ALA A 101 -0.22 -5.98 -13.00
C ALA A 101 -1.16 -6.75 -13.96
N THR A 102 -1.32 -8.05 -13.74
CA THR A 102 -2.15 -8.93 -14.58
C THR A 102 -3.64 -8.56 -14.54
N ASN A 103 -4.16 -8.14 -13.39
CA ASN A 103 -5.56 -7.75 -13.18
C ASN A 103 -5.62 -6.46 -12.34
N PRO A 104 -5.35 -5.29 -12.93
CA PRO A 104 -5.24 -4.04 -12.18
C PRO A 104 -6.60 -3.59 -11.61
N ASP A 105 -7.70 -3.88 -12.28
CA ASP A 105 -9.05 -3.51 -11.87
C ASP A 105 -9.47 -4.27 -10.60
N HIS A 106 -9.31 -5.60 -10.61
CA HIS A 106 -9.55 -6.43 -9.43
C HIS A 106 -8.64 -6.04 -8.25
N SER A 107 -7.38 -5.72 -8.54
CA SER A 107 -6.42 -5.29 -7.52
C SER A 107 -6.84 -3.98 -6.87
N ALA A 108 -7.33 -3.02 -7.67
CA ALA A 108 -7.87 -1.77 -7.16
C ALA A 108 -9.12 -2.03 -6.31
N ALA A 109 -10.07 -2.83 -6.81
CA ALA A 109 -11.28 -3.18 -6.08
C ALA A 109 -10.96 -3.76 -4.69
N GLN A 110 -10.05 -4.74 -4.61
CA GLN A 110 -9.62 -5.32 -3.34
C GLN A 110 -8.93 -4.32 -2.41
N ARG A 111 -8.08 -3.45 -2.96
CA ARG A 111 -7.27 -2.52 -2.18
C ARG A 111 -8.09 -1.38 -1.58
N PHE A 112 -9.12 -0.95 -2.30
CA PHE A 112 -10.06 0.08 -1.87
C PHE A 112 -11.30 -0.48 -1.16
N SER A 113 -11.49 -1.80 -1.12
CA SER A 113 -12.50 -2.45 -0.28
C SER A 113 -12.08 -2.47 1.18
N TYR A 114 -12.36 -1.39 1.89
CA TYR A 114 -12.09 -1.26 3.33
C TYR A 114 -13.20 -0.52 4.06
N ASN A 115 -13.17 -0.55 5.40
CA ASN A 115 -14.12 0.14 6.28
C ASN A 115 -15.60 -0.18 5.97
N GLY A 116 -15.88 -1.43 5.56
CA GLY A 116 -17.22 -1.89 5.20
C GLY A 116 -17.65 -1.54 3.77
N VAL A 117 -16.81 -0.85 2.99
CA VAL A 117 -17.00 -0.68 1.55
C VAL A 117 -16.51 -1.93 0.83
N THR A 118 -17.32 -2.46 -0.08
CA THR A 118 -16.93 -3.51 -1.02
C THR A 118 -17.07 -2.96 -2.42
N LEU A 119 -15.99 -2.98 -3.17
CA LEU A 119 -15.94 -2.51 -4.55
C LEU A 119 -15.92 -3.69 -5.51
N THR A 120 -16.46 -3.45 -6.70
CA THR A 120 -16.42 -4.36 -7.84
C THR A 120 -15.22 -4.07 -8.73
N ASP A 121 -14.93 -4.98 -9.66
CA ASP A 121 -13.88 -4.76 -10.65
C ASP A 121 -14.17 -3.52 -11.52
N ASP A 122 -15.45 -3.22 -11.81
CA ASP A 122 -15.85 -2.00 -12.54
C ASP A 122 -15.49 -0.74 -11.74
N ASP A 123 -15.76 -0.73 -10.43
CA ASP A 123 -15.34 0.37 -9.56
C ASP A 123 -13.81 0.51 -9.53
N GLY A 124 -13.10 -0.62 -9.46
CA GLY A 124 -11.64 -0.67 -9.55
C GLY A 124 -11.10 -0.08 -10.86
N SER A 125 -11.78 -0.34 -11.98
CA SER A 125 -11.46 0.23 -13.28
C SER A 125 -11.64 1.75 -13.30
N HIS A 126 -12.74 2.25 -12.73
CA HIS A 126 -12.97 3.69 -12.60
C HIS A 126 -11.91 4.38 -11.73
N ILE A 127 -11.48 3.73 -10.63
CA ILE A 127 -10.37 4.20 -9.82
C ILE A 127 -9.09 4.26 -10.65
N ASN A 128 -8.75 3.19 -11.39
CA ASN A 128 -7.55 3.16 -12.24
C ASN A 128 -7.54 4.31 -13.26
N VAL A 129 -8.67 4.59 -13.91
CA VAL A 129 -8.81 5.74 -14.82
C VAL A 129 -8.60 7.07 -14.10
N GLY A 130 -9.15 7.23 -12.89
CA GLY A 130 -8.95 8.41 -12.06
C GLY A 130 -7.48 8.63 -11.68
N LEU A 131 -6.80 7.56 -11.28
CA LEU A 131 -5.38 7.58 -10.91
C LEU A 131 -4.48 7.88 -12.11
N ARG A 132 -4.76 7.31 -13.29
CA ARG A 132 -4.04 7.62 -14.54
C ARG A 132 -4.20 9.08 -14.97
N LYS A 133 -5.24 9.78 -14.54
CA LYS A 133 -5.41 11.22 -14.85
C LYS A 133 -4.76 12.15 -13.83
N THR A 134 -4.36 11.63 -12.67
CA THR A 134 -3.95 12.43 -11.51
C THR A 134 -2.55 12.03 -11.05
N LEU A 135 -2.43 10.87 -10.39
CA LEU A 135 -1.23 10.45 -9.66
C LEU A 135 -0.18 9.72 -10.51
N CYS A 136 -0.61 8.96 -11.53
CA CYS A 136 0.29 8.13 -12.33
C CYS A 136 -0.10 8.10 -13.81
N PRO A 137 0.05 9.22 -14.54
CA PRO A 137 -0.21 9.24 -15.98
C PRO A 137 0.67 8.27 -16.75
N GLU A 138 0.08 7.61 -17.76
CA GLU A 138 0.83 6.80 -18.74
C GLU A 138 1.80 7.73 -19.48
N SER A 139 3.09 7.37 -19.48
CA SER A 139 4.18 8.12 -20.12
C SER A 139 4.43 7.69 -21.57
#